data_AF-A0A382NK71-F1
#
_entry.id   AF-A0A382NK71-F1
#
_cell.length_a   1.000
_cell.length_b   1.000
_cell.length_c   1.000
_cell.angle_alpha   90.00
_cell.angle_beta   90.00
_cell.angle_gamma   90.00
#
_symmetry.space_group_name_H-M   'P 1'
#
loop_
_entity.id
_entity.type
_entity.pdbx_description
1 polymer ?
#
loop_
_entity_poly.entity_id
_entity_poly.type
_entity_poly.pdbx_seq_one_letter_code
_entity_poly.pdbx_strand_id
1 'polypeptide(L)'
;MKAYFVATLLISTILLSLIDTNEYDLIQSEESQLEMNYSLCGPQTFSEKVKVAFKKESHLDQYSASQMYLNNEWVVVLNYPYCNHHLTSLIDERVEDIKSFSILSGTWVVEFQTGYIAFEYLSQLQNSGYLWTFYPLVEKEFNLRYQPNDDNFTKQWYLDNSGQNNGTSGIDLNVKNVWSEYTGNGIVIGVVDDGIDYTHPDISPNFISDYSYDYCGNDTDVMPVDSYADSDDIIDWHGTAVAGIAAGKGDNHIGITGVAYNSSIAGIRLVAGDCDYTYEDEYTLNDLAISEALIHELQNIDIYTNS
;
A
#
# COMPACT_ATOMS: atom_id res chain seq x y z
N MET A 1 -14.74 -16.83 58.68
CA MET A 1 -13.85 -16.46 57.55
C MET A 1 -14.66 -16.48 56.25
N LYS A 2 -14.08 -16.08 55.11
CA LYS A 2 -14.82 -15.61 53.91
C LYS A 2 -15.32 -16.72 52.97
N ALA A 3 -16.53 -16.56 52.42
CA ALA A 3 -16.99 -16.86 51.03
C ALA A 3 -18.52 -16.63 50.97
N TYR A 4 -19.06 -15.63 50.27
CA TYR A 4 -19.38 -15.61 48.81
C TYR A 4 -20.36 -16.73 48.39
N PHE A 5 -21.69 -16.56 48.42
CA PHE A 5 -22.63 -15.62 47.74
C PHE A 5 -23.11 -16.15 46.37
N VAL A 6 -24.38 -16.60 46.31
CA VAL A 6 -25.05 -17.31 45.20
C VAL A 6 -26.55 -16.99 45.24
N ALA A 7 -27.25 -17.17 44.10
CA ALA A 7 -28.71 -17.23 43.92
C ALA A 7 -29.51 -15.89 43.93
N THR A 8 -29.83 -15.43 42.72
CA THR A 8 -31.20 -15.14 42.22
C THR A 8 -32.32 -14.82 43.23
N LEU A 9 -33.00 -13.68 43.03
CA LEU A 9 -34.28 -13.36 43.66
C LEU A 9 -35.42 -13.33 42.63
N LEU A 10 -36.63 -13.72 43.06
CA LEU A 10 -37.91 -13.66 42.34
C LEU A 10 -38.98 -13.15 43.35
N ILE A 11 -40.24 -12.94 42.90
CA ILE A 11 -41.36 -12.32 43.68
C ILE A 11 -41.19 -10.78 43.75
N SER A 12 -42.19 -9.90 43.60
CA SER A 12 -43.67 -9.97 43.77
C SER A 12 -44.42 -9.30 42.59
N THR A 13 -45.47 -9.89 42.00
CA THR A 13 -46.91 -9.89 42.40
C THR A 13 -47.58 -8.53 42.62
N ILE A 14 -48.67 -8.28 41.87
CA ILE A 14 -49.97 -7.78 42.37
C ILE A 14 -51.08 -8.43 41.52
N LEU A 15 -52.25 -8.68 42.10
CA LEU A 15 -53.39 -9.39 41.51
C LEU A 15 -54.67 -8.57 41.68
N LEU A 16 -55.54 -8.50 40.66
CA LEU A 16 -56.98 -8.10 40.70
C LEU A 16 -57.54 -8.19 39.24
N SER A 17 -58.77 -8.61 38.92
CA SER A 17 -59.69 -9.61 39.51
C SER A 17 -60.97 -9.78 38.63
N LEU A 18 -61.37 -11.03 38.32
CA LEU A 18 -62.69 -11.45 37.77
C LEU A 18 -63.01 -10.99 36.30
N ILE A 19 -63.47 -11.82 35.33
CA ILE A 19 -64.61 -12.78 35.25
C ILE A 19 -65.96 -12.01 35.20
N ASP A 20 -66.88 -12.13 34.22
CA ASP A 20 -67.22 -13.13 33.16
C ASP A 20 -67.93 -12.41 31.95
N THR A 21 -68.47 -12.95 30.83
CA THR A 21 -68.75 -14.30 30.23
C THR A 21 -68.82 -14.22 28.67
N ASN A 22 -68.80 -15.37 27.96
CA ASN A 22 -69.24 -15.72 26.57
C ASN A 22 -69.89 -14.67 25.61
N GLU A 23 -69.46 -14.68 24.33
CA GLU A 23 -70.29 -15.15 23.19
C GLU A 23 -69.44 -15.65 21.99
N TYR A 24 -70.01 -16.50 21.13
CA TYR A 24 -69.45 -17.00 19.85
C TYR A 24 -69.81 -16.00 18.71
N ASP A 25 -69.26 -16.00 17.49
CA ASP A 25 -68.28 -16.85 16.79
C ASP A 25 -67.59 -16.02 15.68
N LEU A 26 -66.46 -16.50 15.14
CA LEU A 26 -66.12 -16.56 13.69
C LEU A 26 -64.62 -16.72 13.44
N ILE A 27 -64.29 -17.61 12.50
CA ILE A 27 -62.95 -17.96 12.07
C ILE A 27 -62.29 -16.78 11.34
N GLN A 28 -61.06 -16.42 11.74
CA GLN A 28 -60.14 -15.64 10.92
C GLN A 28 -58.90 -16.49 10.61
N SER A 29 -58.48 -16.49 9.35
CA SER A 29 -57.42 -17.35 8.81
C SER A 29 -56.03 -17.00 9.32
N GLU A 30 -55.16 -18.01 9.46
CA GLU A 30 -53.72 -17.82 9.63
C GLU A 30 -53.12 -17.15 8.40
N GLU A 31 -52.85 -15.84 8.46
CA GLU A 31 -51.86 -15.22 7.58
C GLU A 31 -50.46 -15.63 8.06
N SER A 32 -49.92 -16.70 7.47
CA SER A 32 -48.53 -17.08 7.67
C SER A 32 -47.61 -16.03 7.05
N GLN A 33 -47.12 -15.09 7.87
CA GLN A 33 -46.06 -14.18 7.46
C GLN A 33 -44.78 -14.98 7.19
N LEU A 34 -44.51 -15.21 5.90
CA LEU A 34 -43.28 -15.81 5.43
C LEU A 34 -42.13 -14.83 5.62
N GLU A 35 -41.48 -14.89 6.78
CA GLU A 35 -40.16 -14.27 6.99
C GLU A 35 -39.13 -14.92 6.07
N MET A 36 -39.02 -14.40 4.85
CA MET A 36 -37.97 -14.77 3.91
C MET A 36 -36.62 -14.26 4.42
N ASN A 37 -35.94 -15.14 5.17
CA ASN A 37 -34.58 -14.93 5.64
C ASN A 37 -33.59 -14.96 4.47
N TYR A 38 -33.53 -13.86 3.72
CA TYR A 38 -32.54 -13.65 2.67
C TYR A 38 -31.15 -13.56 3.27
N SER A 39 -30.26 -14.47 2.88
CA SER A 39 -28.83 -14.34 3.15
C SER A 39 -28.27 -13.05 2.54
N LEU A 40 -27.31 -12.44 3.23
CA LEU A 40 -26.46 -11.40 2.64
C LEU A 40 -25.70 -12.00 1.44
N CYS A 41 -25.65 -11.26 0.33
CA CYS A 41 -25.04 -11.70 -0.92
C CYS A 41 -24.30 -10.54 -1.60
N GLY A 42 -23.52 -10.84 -2.65
CA GLY A 42 -22.89 -9.80 -3.47
C GLY A 42 -21.90 -8.95 -2.67
N PRO A 43 -21.78 -7.65 -2.98
CA PRO A 43 -20.80 -6.73 -2.38
C PRO A 43 -20.84 -6.66 -0.85
N GLN A 44 -21.98 -6.96 -0.22
CA GLN A 44 -22.12 -6.97 1.24
C GLN A 44 -21.32 -8.10 1.91
N THR A 45 -21.02 -9.18 1.17
CA THR A 45 -20.22 -10.33 1.64
C THR A 45 -18.72 -10.18 1.38
N PHE A 46 -18.31 -9.21 0.57
CA PHE A 46 -16.93 -9.08 0.11
C PHE A 46 -16.05 -8.34 1.12
N SER A 47 -14.79 -8.76 1.25
CA SER A 47 -13.78 -8.01 2.00
C SER A 47 -13.40 -6.71 1.27
N GLU A 48 -12.86 -5.72 1.99
CA GLU A 48 -12.48 -4.44 1.37
C GLU A 48 -11.40 -4.61 0.29
N LYS A 49 -10.48 -5.57 0.43
CA LYS A 49 -9.50 -5.89 -0.64
C LYS A 49 -10.20 -6.35 -1.94
N VAL A 50 -11.24 -7.20 -1.83
CA VAL A 50 -12.04 -7.65 -2.97
C VAL A 50 -12.88 -6.51 -3.56
N LYS A 51 -13.49 -5.66 -2.72
CA LYS A 51 -14.23 -4.47 -3.17
C LYS A 51 -13.35 -3.48 -3.93
N VAL A 52 -12.11 -3.25 -3.47
CA VAL A 52 -11.15 -2.37 -4.14
C VAL A 52 -10.69 -2.96 -5.48
N ALA A 53 -10.44 -4.28 -5.55
CA ALA A 53 -10.10 -4.96 -6.80
C ALA A 53 -11.23 -4.81 -7.85
N PHE A 54 -12.48 -5.10 -7.45
CA PHE A 54 -13.64 -4.91 -8.33
C PHE A 54 -13.81 -3.46 -8.81
N LYS A 55 -13.66 -2.49 -7.89
CA LYS A 55 -13.71 -1.05 -8.26
C LYS A 55 -12.63 -0.71 -9.28
N LYS A 56 -11.39 -1.16 -9.06
CA LYS A 56 -10.26 -0.93 -9.97
C LYS A 56 -10.54 -1.41 -11.39
N GLU A 57 -11.05 -2.63 -11.55
CA GLU A 57 -11.37 -3.17 -12.88
C GLU A 57 -12.58 -2.47 -13.53
N SER A 58 -13.55 -1.98 -12.76
CA SER A 58 -14.69 -1.22 -13.30
C SER A 58 -14.39 0.21 -13.79
N HIS A 59 -13.13 0.65 -13.76
CA HIS A 59 -12.69 1.86 -14.49
C HIS A 59 -12.57 1.54 -15.98
N LEU A 60 -13.69 1.65 -16.70
CA LEU A 60 -13.79 1.24 -18.12
C LEU A 60 -12.88 2.06 -19.06
N ASP A 61 -12.44 3.23 -18.61
CA ASP A 61 -11.46 4.10 -19.27
C ASP A 61 -10.04 3.51 -19.33
N GLN A 62 -9.74 2.46 -18.56
CA GLN A 62 -8.45 1.74 -18.64
C GLN A 62 -8.35 0.79 -19.84
N TYR A 63 -9.46 0.45 -20.49
CA TYR A 63 -9.49 -0.52 -21.59
C TYR A 63 -9.50 0.18 -22.96
N SER A 64 -8.74 -0.36 -23.91
CA SER A 64 -8.77 0.15 -25.29
C SER A 64 -10.14 -0.08 -25.94
N ALA A 65 -10.47 0.75 -26.94
CA ALA A 65 -11.70 0.60 -27.72
C ALA A 65 -11.84 -0.81 -28.35
N SER A 66 -10.71 -1.43 -28.73
CA SER A 66 -10.69 -2.81 -29.24
C SER A 66 -11.09 -3.83 -28.17
N GLN A 67 -10.58 -3.70 -26.94
CA GLN A 67 -10.96 -4.59 -25.82
C GLN A 67 -12.44 -4.40 -25.43
N MET A 68 -12.91 -3.16 -25.37
CA MET A 68 -14.33 -2.84 -25.08
C MET A 68 -15.30 -3.34 -26.15
N TYR A 69 -14.90 -3.35 -27.43
CA TYR A 69 -15.76 -3.75 -28.53
C TYR A 69 -15.74 -5.26 -28.83
N LEU A 70 -14.55 -5.86 -28.83
CA LEU A 70 -14.35 -7.25 -29.27
C LEU A 70 -14.54 -8.29 -28.15
N ASN A 71 -14.41 -7.92 -26.88
CA ASN A 71 -14.52 -8.90 -25.80
C ASN A 71 -15.99 -9.28 -25.53
N ASN A 72 -16.29 -10.57 -25.69
CA ASN A 72 -17.60 -11.18 -25.45
C ASN A 72 -17.84 -11.52 -23.98
N GLU A 73 -16.79 -11.84 -23.19
CA GLU A 73 -16.93 -12.19 -21.77
C GLU A 73 -16.83 -10.97 -20.86
N TRP A 74 -17.81 -10.81 -19.96
CA TRP A 74 -17.91 -9.68 -19.03
C TRP A 74 -18.17 -10.18 -17.61
N VAL A 75 -17.42 -9.65 -16.65
CA VAL A 75 -17.69 -9.89 -15.22
C VAL A 75 -18.81 -8.98 -14.77
N VAL A 76 -19.79 -9.55 -14.05
CA VAL A 76 -21.00 -8.87 -13.58
C VAL A 76 -21.19 -9.17 -12.10
N VAL A 77 -21.39 -8.14 -11.28
CA VAL A 77 -21.69 -8.26 -9.84
C VAL A 77 -23.06 -7.68 -9.54
N LEU A 78 -23.97 -8.50 -9.01
CA LEU A 78 -25.33 -8.10 -8.62
C LEU A 78 -25.37 -7.38 -7.25
N ASN A 79 -26.23 -6.38 -7.13
CA ASN A 79 -26.61 -5.78 -5.84
C ASN A 79 -27.49 -6.73 -5.01
N TYR A 80 -27.54 -6.51 -3.69
CA TYR A 80 -28.58 -7.08 -2.83
C TYR A 80 -29.93 -6.37 -3.11
N PRO A 81 -31.08 -7.09 -3.15
CA PRO A 81 -31.24 -8.53 -2.93
C PRO A 81 -31.07 -9.39 -4.20
N TYR A 82 -30.89 -8.78 -5.37
CA TYR A 82 -30.85 -9.46 -6.67
C TYR A 82 -29.81 -10.59 -6.74
N CYS A 83 -28.67 -10.46 -6.03
CA CYS A 83 -27.64 -11.50 -5.92
C CYS A 83 -28.09 -12.81 -5.24
N ASN A 84 -29.28 -12.87 -4.63
CA ASN A 84 -29.89 -14.12 -4.13
C ASN A 84 -30.69 -14.88 -5.22
N HIS A 85 -30.80 -14.32 -6.42
CA HIS A 85 -31.48 -14.94 -7.56
C HIS A 85 -30.46 -15.34 -8.65
N HIS A 86 -30.80 -16.38 -9.42
CA HIS A 86 -29.96 -16.80 -10.55
C HIS A 86 -30.03 -15.75 -11.65
N LEU A 87 -28.88 -15.32 -12.21
CA LEU A 87 -28.82 -14.17 -13.11
C LEU A 87 -29.77 -14.30 -14.32
N THR A 88 -30.03 -15.53 -14.79
CA THR A 88 -31.02 -15.86 -15.84
C THR A 88 -32.44 -15.30 -15.62
N SER A 89 -32.84 -14.89 -14.41
CA SER A 89 -34.14 -14.23 -14.20
C SER A 89 -34.12 -12.71 -14.46
N LEU A 90 -32.97 -12.15 -14.86
CA LEU A 90 -32.76 -10.72 -15.12
C LEU A 90 -32.25 -10.43 -16.55
N ILE A 91 -31.81 -11.45 -17.28
CA ILE A 91 -31.24 -11.35 -18.63
C ILE A 91 -32.15 -11.96 -19.71
N ASP A 92 -31.99 -11.45 -20.93
CA ASP A 92 -32.79 -11.81 -22.11
C ASP A 92 -31.94 -12.50 -23.20
N GLU A 93 -32.52 -12.62 -24.39
CA GLU A 93 -31.97 -13.28 -25.59
C GLU A 93 -30.64 -12.72 -26.13
N ARG A 94 -30.08 -11.67 -25.51
CA ARG A 94 -28.76 -11.10 -25.86
C ARG A 94 -27.56 -11.81 -25.23
N VAL A 95 -27.79 -12.75 -24.32
CA VAL A 95 -26.74 -13.53 -23.63
C VAL A 95 -26.57 -14.91 -24.26
N GLU A 96 -25.31 -15.31 -24.49
CA GLU A 96 -24.93 -16.59 -25.10
C GLU A 96 -24.57 -17.66 -24.04
N ASP A 97 -23.86 -17.30 -22.96
CA ASP A 97 -23.58 -18.19 -21.81
C ASP A 97 -23.42 -17.43 -20.47
N ILE A 98 -23.58 -18.13 -19.35
CA ILE A 98 -23.61 -17.58 -17.97
C ILE A 98 -22.85 -18.52 -17.02
N LYS A 99 -21.67 -18.10 -16.56
CA LYS A 99 -20.77 -18.88 -15.71
C LYS A 99 -20.77 -18.28 -14.29
N SER A 100 -21.13 -19.07 -13.27
CA SER A 100 -21.24 -18.59 -11.88
C SER A 100 -19.90 -18.64 -11.13
N PHE A 101 -19.63 -17.63 -10.28
CA PHE A 101 -18.42 -17.61 -9.46
C PHE A 101 -18.71 -18.11 -8.03
N SER A 102 -18.48 -19.41 -7.79
CA SER A 102 -18.80 -20.08 -6.52
C SER A 102 -18.09 -19.52 -5.28
N ILE A 103 -16.96 -18.82 -5.46
CA ILE A 103 -16.17 -18.19 -4.39
C ILE A 103 -16.74 -16.81 -4.01
N LEU A 104 -17.36 -16.09 -4.96
CA LEU A 104 -17.81 -14.71 -4.81
C LEU A 104 -19.31 -14.62 -5.12
N SER A 105 -20.13 -14.88 -4.09
CA SER A 105 -21.60 -14.85 -4.19
C SER A 105 -22.09 -13.58 -4.88
N GLY A 106 -22.98 -13.73 -5.88
CA GLY A 106 -23.50 -12.62 -6.69
C GLY A 106 -22.60 -12.19 -7.86
N THR A 107 -21.42 -12.79 -8.04
CA THR A 107 -20.54 -12.59 -9.20
C THR A 107 -20.77 -13.65 -10.28
N TRP A 108 -20.78 -13.20 -11.53
CA TRP A 108 -20.98 -13.99 -12.74
C TRP A 108 -19.99 -13.55 -13.82
N VAL A 109 -19.63 -14.46 -14.72
CA VAL A 109 -19.11 -14.12 -16.06
C VAL A 109 -20.26 -14.36 -17.04
N VAL A 110 -20.51 -13.39 -17.91
CA VAL A 110 -21.61 -13.40 -18.88
C VAL A 110 -21.02 -13.21 -20.26
N GLU A 111 -21.39 -14.08 -21.19
CA GLU A 111 -20.93 -14.07 -22.57
C GLU A 111 -22.00 -13.45 -23.47
N PHE A 112 -21.62 -12.44 -24.26
CA PHE A 112 -22.49 -11.70 -25.18
C PHE A 112 -21.92 -11.73 -26.60
N GLN A 113 -22.78 -11.70 -27.61
CA GLN A 113 -22.38 -11.71 -29.02
C GLN A 113 -21.31 -10.65 -29.39
N THR A 114 -21.31 -9.49 -28.72
CA THR A 114 -20.24 -8.47 -28.81
C THR A 114 -20.10 -7.69 -27.51
N GLY A 115 -18.91 -7.13 -27.26
CA GLY A 115 -18.68 -6.23 -26.13
C GLY A 115 -19.48 -4.92 -26.20
N TYR A 116 -19.86 -4.48 -27.40
CA TYR A 116 -20.79 -3.36 -27.57
C TYR A 116 -22.20 -3.68 -27.02
N ILE A 117 -22.74 -4.86 -27.33
CA ILE A 117 -24.04 -5.31 -26.80
C ILE A 117 -23.97 -5.48 -25.28
N ALA A 118 -22.87 -6.06 -24.78
CA ALA A 118 -22.62 -6.18 -23.34
C ALA A 118 -22.62 -4.82 -22.65
N PHE A 119 -21.80 -3.87 -23.13
CA PHE A 119 -21.66 -2.54 -22.52
C PHE A 119 -22.99 -1.77 -22.47
N GLU A 120 -23.71 -1.68 -23.59
CA GLU A 120 -25.01 -0.99 -23.67
C GLU A 120 -26.01 -1.57 -22.67
N TYR A 121 -26.09 -2.90 -22.59
CA TYR A 121 -27.07 -3.59 -21.78
C TYR A 121 -26.72 -3.63 -20.28
N LEU A 122 -25.46 -3.91 -19.93
CA LEU A 122 -24.99 -3.88 -18.55
C LEU A 122 -25.08 -2.46 -17.96
N SER A 123 -24.85 -1.42 -18.78
CA SER A 123 -25.11 -0.03 -18.40
C SER A 123 -26.59 0.21 -18.06
N GLN A 124 -27.53 -0.36 -18.83
CA GLN A 124 -28.96 -0.26 -18.53
C GLN A 124 -29.32 -0.96 -17.20
N LEU A 125 -28.75 -2.14 -16.93
CA LEU A 125 -28.97 -2.85 -15.67
C LEU A 125 -28.34 -2.15 -14.46
N GLN A 126 -27.15 -1.54 -14.60
CA GLN A 126 -26.50 -0.79 -13.53
C GLN A 126 -27.26 0.50 -13.21
N ASN A 127 -27.67 1.26 -14.23
CA ASN A 127 -28.52 2.45 -14.05
C ASN A 127 -29.89 2.12 -13.44
N SER A 128 -30.39 0.90 -13.65
CA SER A 128 -31.62 0.38 -13.03
C SER A 128 -31.40 -0.20 -11.61
N GLY A 129 -30.17 -0.17 -11.09
CA GLY A 129 -29.83 -0.63 -9.74
C GLY A 129 -29.63 -2.14 -9.56
N TYR A 130 -29.76 -2.96 -10.62
CA TYR A 130 -29.54 -4.41 -10.51
C TYR A 130 -28.07 -4.77 -10.30
N LEU A 131 -27.16 -4.09 -11.01
CA LEU A 131 -25.72 -4.32 -10.90
C LEU A 131 -25.08 -3.38 -9.89
N TRP A 132 -24.15 -3.91 -9.10
CA TRP A 132 -23.18 -3.10 -8.38
C TRP A 132 -22.11 -2.58 -9.34
N THR A 133 -21.50 -3.49 -10.11
CA THR A 133 -20.46 -3.16 -11.08
C THR A 133 -20.32 -4.23 -12.17
N PHE A 134 -19.69 -3.85 -13.29
CA PHE A 134 -19.34 -4.74 -14.40
C PHE A 134 -18.09 -4.25 -15.14
N TYR A 135 -17.39 -5.15 -15.83
CA TYR A 135 -16.19 -4.86 -16.63
C TYR A 135 -15.88 -6.01 -17.61
N PRO A 136 -15.16 -5.77 -18.73
CA PRO A 136 -14.79 -6.84 -19.66
C PRO A 136 -13.74 -7.76 -19.04
N LEU A 137 -13.88 -9.07 -19.22
CA LEU A 137 -12.93 -10.08 -18.73
C LEU A 137 -11.71 -10.15 -19.66
N VAL A 138 -10.79 -9.20 -19.52
CA VAL A 138 -9.61 -9.05 -20.38
C VAL A 138 -8.42 -9.83 -19.79
N GLU A 139 -7.79 -10.69 -20.59
CA GLU A 139 -6.50 -11.32 -20.21
C GLU A 139 -5.42 -10.25 -19.98
N LYS A 140 -4.65 -10.41 -18.89
CA LYS A 140 -3.54 -9.50 -18.54
C LYS A 140 -2.25 -10.30 -18.41
N GLU A 141 -1.23 -9.93 -19.17
CA GLU A 141 0.12 -10.46 -18.99
C GLU A 141 0.73 -9.89 -17.70
N PHE A 142 0.99 -10.75 -16.73
CA PHE A 142 1.69 -10.40 -15.50
C PHE A 142 3.18 -10.65 -15.65
N ASN A 143 3.92 -9.60 -16.02
CA ASN A 143 5.38 -9.63 -15.94
C ASN A 143 5.83 -9.79 -14.48
N LEU A 144 6.96 -10.48 -14.27
CA LEU A 144 7.61 -10.51 -12.96
C LEU A 144 7.97 -9.07 -12.55
N ARG A 145 7.69 -8.69 -11.30
CA ARG A 145 8.14 -7.40 -10.77
C ARG A 145 9.66 -7.35 -10.83
N TYR A 146 10.20 -6.26 -11.37
CA TYR A 146 11.63 -5.99 -11.31
C TYR A 146 12.13 -6.13 -9.87
N GLN A 147 13.29 -6.77 -9.72
CA GLN A 147 13.96 -7.01 -8.46
C GLN A 147 15.46 -6.82 -8.71
N PRO A 148 16.12 -5.93 -7.94
CA PRO A 148 17.56 -5.76 -8.00
C PRO A 148 18.31 -7.06 -7.68
N ASN A 149 19.51 -7.21 -8.24
CA ASN A 149 20.36 -8.40 -8.07
C ASN A 149 21.22 -8.43 -6.79
N ASP A 150 21.03 -7.48 -5.88
CA ASP A 150 21.94 -7.21 -4.76
C ASP A 150 21.81 -8.19 -3.58
N ASP A 151 22.95 -8.57 -2.99
CA ASP A 151 23.10 -9.66 -2.00
C ASP A 151 22.15 -9.54 -0.78
N ASN A 152 21.88 -8.32 -0.32
CA ASN A 152 21.01 -8.07 0.84
C ASN A 152 19.61 -7.55 0.48
N PHE A 153 19.24 -7.42 -0.81
CA PHE A 153 17.92 -6.93 -1.21
C PHE A 153 16.76 -7.69 -0.54
N THR A 154 16.89 -9.02 -0.45
CA THR A 154 15.90 -9.90 0.20
C THR A 154 15.69 -9.62 1.70
N LYS A 155 16.62 -8.90 2.35
CA LYS A 155 16.56 -8.47 3.75
C LYS A 155 15.96 -7.07 3.90
N GLN A 156 15.92 -6.26 2.83
CA GLN A 156 15.35 -4.92 2.79
C GLN A 156 13.81 -4.98 2.72
N TRP A 157 13.19 -5.47 3.80
CA TRP A 157 11.74 -5.64 3.94
C TRP A 157 10.93 -4.35 3.70
N TYR A 158 11.54 -3.17 3.83
CA TYR A 158 10.94 -1.87 3.54
C TYR A 158 10.81 -1.59 2.03
N LEU A 159 11.55 -2.30 1.16
CA LEU A 159 11.43 -2.24 -0.31
C LEU A 159 10.50 -3.34 -0.85
N ASP A 160 10.45 -4.50 -0.20
CA ASP A 160 9.62 -5.65 -0.60
C ASP A 160 9.20 -6.50 0.62
N ASN A 161 7.96 -6.35 1.09
CA ASN A 161 7.45 -7.12 2.23
C ASN A 161 6.66 -8.33 1.73
N SER A 162 7.35 -9.47 1.62
CA SER A 162 6.77 -10.79 1.34
C SER A 162 6.16 -11.47 2.57
N GLY A 163 6.20 -10.82 3.75
CA GLY A 163 5.84 -11.43 5.04
C GLY A 163 7.02 -12.10 5.75
N GLN A 164 8.26 -11.79 5.35
CA GLN A 164 9.47 -12.28 6.00
C GLN A 164 9.50 -11.90 7.50
N ASN A 165 10.15 -12.73 8.31
CA ASN A 165 10.30 -12.52 9.76
C ASN A 165 8.97 -12.37 10.54
N ASN A 166 7.88 -13.00 10.07
CA ASN A 166 6.50 -12.83 10.55
C ASN A 166 5.91 -11.43 10.34
N GLY A 167 6.46 -10.65 9.40
CA GLY A 167 5.88 -9.38 8.95
C GLY A 167 4.53 -9.55 8.25
N THR A 168 3.79 -8.45 8.12
CA THR A 168 2.56 -8.43 7.31
C THR A 168 2.91 -8.06 5.87
N SER A 169 2.72 -8.99 4.94
CA SER A 169 3.07 -8.77 3.53
C SER A 169 2.31 -7.60 2.90
N GLY A 170 3.02 -6.81 2.08
CA GLY A 170 2.53 -5.56 1.49
C GLY A 170 2.52 -4.36 2.44
N ILE A 171 3.24 -4.43 3.56
CA ILE A 171 3.59 -3.28 4.41
C ILE A 171 5.05 -2.90 4.14
N ASP A 172 5.25 -2.20 3.02
CA ASP A 172 6.51 -1.72 2.46
C ASP A 172 6.28 -0.37 1.77
N LEU A 173 7.35 0.24 1.23
CA LEU A 173 7.31 1.51 0.52
C LEU A 173 6.68 1.41 -0.90
N ASN A 174 6.29 0.21 -1.36
CA ASN A 174 5.65 -0.04 -2.67
C ASN A 174 6.49 0.38 -3.91
N VAL A 175 7.80 0.61 -3.74
CA VAL A 175 8.70 1.21 -4.76
C VAL A 175 8.97 0.32 -5.97
N LYS A 176 8.86 -1.01 -5.84
CA LYS A 176 9.06 -1.95 -6.97
C LYS A 176 8.16 -1.70 -8.17
N ASN A 177 7.04 -1.01 -7.98
CA ASN A 177 6.09 -0.67 -9.05
C ASN A 177 6.44 0.64 -9.79
N VAL A 178 7.42 1.43 -9.32
CA VAL A 178 7.89 2.65 -10.03
C VAL A 178 9.27 2.49 -10.67
N TRP A 179 10.12 1.57 -10.18
CA TRP A 179 11.48 1.36 -10.69
C TRP A 179 11.61 0.98 -12.18
N SER A 180 10.53 0.57 -12.85
CA SER A 180 10.49 0.41 -14.31
C SER A 180 10.57 1.72 -15.09
N GLU A 181 10.34 2.87 -14.43
CA GLU A 181 10.31 4.21 -15.03
C GLU A 181 11.14 5.23 -14.22
N TYR A 182 11.11 5.15 -12.88
CA TYR A 182 11.71 6.13 -11.96
C TYR A 182 12.69 5.45 -11.02
N THR A 183 13.98 5.75 -11.17
CA THR A 183 15.07 5.15 -10.37
C THR A 183 15.96 6.19 -9.69
N GLY A 184 15.62 7.48 -9.78
CA GLY A 184 16.42 8.59 -9.24
C GLY A 184 17.36 9.27 -10.25
N ASN A 185 17.54 8.70 -11.44
CA ASN A 185 18.45 9.23 -12.46
C ASN A 185 18.26 10.73 -12.74
N GLY A 186 19.29 11.53 -12.45
CA GLY A 186 19.29 12.98 -12.65
C GLY A 186 18.80 13.81 -11.47
N ILE A 187 18.58 13.18 -10.30
CA ILE A 187 18.33 13.83 -9.02
C ILE A 187 19.59 13.77 -8.15
N VAL A 188 19.92 14.86 -7.46
CA VAL A 188 21.01 14.93 -6.47
C VAL A 188 20.46 14.95 -5.05
N ILE A 189 20.96 14.04 -4.21
CA ILE A 189 20.63 13.96 -2.78
C ILE A 189 21.85 14.37 -1.96
N GLY A 190 21.76 15.48 -1.22
CA GLY A 190 22.72 15.89 -0.21
C GLY A 190 22.43 15.23 1.14
N VAL A 191 23.40 14.53 1.71
CA VAL A 191 23.30 13.88 3.03
C VAL A 191 24.05 14.73 4.05
N VAL A 192 23.31 15.37 4.95
CA VAL A 192 23.81 16.28 6.00
C VAL A 192 23.94 15.50 7.30
N ASP A 193 25.13 14.97 7.58
CA ASP A 193 25.33 13.89 8.57
C ASP A 193 26.80 13.81 9.07
N ASP A 194 27.24 12.67 9.62
CA ASP A 194 28.60 12.45 10.16
C ASP A 194 29.70 12.20 9.10
N GLY A 195 29.32 11.95 7.84
CA GLY A 195 30.23 11.76 6.71
C GLY A 195 29.71 10.74 5.69
N ILE A 196 30.44 10.54 4.60
CA ILE A 196 30.17 9.45 3.65
C ILE A 196 31.48 8.76 3.26
N ASP A 197 31.58 7.45 3.48
CA ASP A 197 32.59 6.62 2.79
C ASP A 197 32.27 6.60 1.29
N TYR A 198 32.77 7.63 0.60
CA TYR A 198 32.68 7.77 -0.84
C TYR A 198 33.56 6.76 -1.59
N THR A 199 34.36 5.95 -0.89
CA THR A 199 35.12 4.82 -1.45
C THR A 199 34.34 3.51 -1.39
N HIS A 200 33.28 3.42 -0.58
CA HIS A 200 32.43 2.24 -0.46
C HIS A 200 31.94 1.79 -1.84
N PRO A 201 32.06 0.51 -2.22
CA PRO A 201 31.78 0.06 -3.59
C PRO A 201 30.31 0.19 -4.01
N ASP A 202 29.40 0.34 -3.03
CA ASP A 202 27.97 0.54 -3.24
C ASP A 202 27.55 2.03 -3.22
N ILE A 203 28.48 2.96 -2.91
CA ILE A 203 28.24 4.42 -2.85
C ILE A 203 29.03 5.15 -3.94
N SER A 204 30.33 4.81 -4.07
CA SER A 204 31.27 5.40 -5.04
C SER A 204 30.76 5.51 -6.50
N PRO A 205 29.87 4.64 -7.04
CA PRO A 205 29.35 4.81 -8.40
C PRO A 205 28.29 5.91 -8.56
N ASN A 206 27.70 6.37 -7.46
CA ASN A 206 26.67 7.42 -7.41
C ASN A 206 27.17 8.70 -6.69
N PHE A 207 28.26 8.64 -5.92
CA PHE A 207 28.83 9.79 -5.22
C PHE A 207 29.36 10.87 -6.17
N ILE A 208 29.20 12.14 -5.80
CA ILE A 208 29.74 13.30 -6.52
C ILE A 208 30.48 14.27 -5.58
N SER A 209 31.78 14.40 -5.81
CA SER A 209 32.67 15.32 -5.07
C SER A 209 32.29 16.78 -5.24
N ASP A 210 31.77 17.16 -6.41
CA ASP A 210 31.71 18.55 -6.85
C ASP A 210 30.71 19.41 -6.07
N TYR A 211 29.78 18.78 -5.34
CA TYR A 211 28.83 19.42 -4.42
C TYR A 211 28.95 18.89 -2.98
N SER A 212 30.10 18.31 -2.62
CA SER A 212 30.36 17.73 -1.30
C SER A 212 31.33 18.60 -0.49
N TYR A 213 31.11 18.73 0.82
CA TYR A 213 31.90 19.60 1.70
C TYR A 213 31.88 19.13 3.16
N ASP A 214 33.01 19.28 3.86
CA ASP A 214 33.12 19.06 5.32
C ASP A 214 33.17 20.39 6.06
N TYR A 215 32.10 20.68 6.82
CA TYR A 215 31.98 21.85 7.68
C TYR A 215 32.71 21.69 9.03
N CYS A 216 33.18 20.49 9.38
CA CYS A 216 34.05 20.25 10.53
C CYS A 216 35.53 20.47 10.16
N GLY A 217 36.01 19.84 9.07
CA GLY A 217 37.35 20.05 8.53
C GLY A 217 37.55 21.41 7.84
N ASN A 218 36.45 22.03 7.37
CA ASN A 218 36.45 23.21 6.49
C ASN A 218 37.22 22.96 5.18
N ASP A 219 37.00 21.79 4.57
CA ASP A 219 37.49 21.43 3.24
C ASP A 219 36.50 20.50 2.49
N THR A 220 36.95 19.75 1.49
CA THR A 220 36.10 18.92 0.60
C THR A 220 36.19 17.41 0.88
N ASP A 221 36.95 16.98 1.88
CA ASP A 221 37.12 15.56 2.23
C ASP A 221 36.04 15.12 3.24
N VAL A 222 34.91 14.66 2.71
CA VAL A 222 33.74 14.23 3.52
C VAL A 222 33.88 12.81 4.07
N MET A 223 35.09 12.26 4.10
CA MET A 223 35.35 10.91 4.59
C MET A 223 35.09 10.84 6.11
N PRO A 224 34.30 9.85 6.58
CA PRO A 224 34.06 9.64 8.01
C PRO A 224 35.33 9.21 8.77
N VAL A 225 35.39 9.49 10.07
CA VAL A 225 36.42 8.93 10.95
C VAL A 225 36.06 7.50 11.36
N ASP A 226 36.89 6.56 10.92
CA ASP A 226 36.87 5.14 11.32
C ASP A 226 38.05 4.85 12.28
N SER A 227 37.99 5.39 13.50
CA SER A 227 39.08 5.24 14.47
C SER A 227 39.04 3.91 15.24
N TYR A 228 39.34 2.80 14.55
CA TYR A 228 39.68 1.51 15.17
C TYR A 228 40.95 1.52 16.08
N ALA A 229 41.45 2.70 16.47
CA ALA A 229 42.75 2.93 17.08
C ALA A 229 42.76 2.96 18.62
N ASP A 230 41.99 2.07 19.27
CA ASP A 230 42.18 1.62 20.66
C ASP A 230 42.21 2.67 21.81
N SER A 231 41.91 3.96 21.57
CA SER A 231 41.90 5.00 22.62
C SER A 231 40.65 5.89 22.71
N ASP A 232 39.93 6.12 21.60
CA ASP A 232 38.77 7.02 21.55
C ASP A 232 37.66 6.39 20.70
N ASP A 233 36.47 6.21 21.28
CA ASP A 233 35.34 5.44 20.69
C ASP A 233 34.56 6.21 19.60
N ILE A 234 35.25 6.86 18.65
CA ILE A 234 34.64 7.62 17.55
C ILE A 234 34.54 6.74 16.29
N ILE A 235 33.31 6.59 15.79
CA ILE A 235 32.99 5.88 14.54
C ILE A 235 31.85 6.64 13.85
N ASP A 236 32.17 7.34 12.76
CA ASP A 236 31.20 8.04 11.92
C ASP A 236 30.66 7.07 10.86
N TRP A 237 29.48 6.48 11.08
CA TRP A 237 28.89 5.46 10.18
C TRP A 237 27.52 5.85 9.63
N HIS A 238 26.91 6.89 10.18
CA HIS A 238 25.49 7.16 10.05
C HIS A 238 25.15 7.73 8.66
N GLY A 239 25.86 8.74 8.20
CA GLY A 239 25.68 9.33 6.86
C GLY A 239 25.97 8.34 5.75
N THR A 240 26.96 7.45 5.93
CA THR A 240 27.22 6.34 5.00
C THR A 240 26.04 5.36 4.92
N ALA A 241 25.43 5.03 6.06
CA ALA A 241 24.23 4.17 6.10
C ALA A 241 22.98 4.85 5.50
N VAL A 242 22.77 6.15 5.78
CA VAL A 242 21.70 6.97 5.21
C VAL A 242 21.85 7.08 3.69
N ALA A 243 23.05 7.37 3.20
CA ALA A 243 23.39 7.43 1.77
C ALA A 243 23.07 6.11 1.06
N GLY A 244 23.42 4.97 1.67
CA GLY A 244 23.12 3.63 1.13
C GLY A 244 21.61 3.34 1.04
N ILE A 245 20.82 3.70 2.06
CA ILE A 245 19.36 3.53 2.05
C ILE A 245 18.70 4.45 1.00
N ALA A 246 19.18 5.70 0.88
CA ALA A 246 18.65 6.66 -0.07
C ALA A 246 18.97 6.27 -1.52
N ALA A 247 20.25 6.06 -1.86
CA ALA A 247 20.72 5.91 -3.23
C ALA A 247 21.97 5.01 -3.37
N GLY A 248 22.13 4.00 -2.51
CA GLY A 248 23.08 2.90 -2.76
C GLY A 248 22.88 2.31 -4.16
N LYS A 249 23.99 2.08 -4.88
CA LYS A 249 24.05 1.95 -6.34
C LYS A 249 23.08 0.92 -6.89
N GLY A 250 22.99 -0.23 -6.23
CA GLY A 250 22.11 -1.32 -6.59
C GLY A 250 22.34 -1.91 -7.99
N ASP A 251 21.71 -3.05 -8.23
CA ASP A 251 21.88 -3.89 -9.42
C ASP A 251 23.37 -4.22 -9.74
N ASN A 252 24.24 -4.14 -8.72
CA ASN A 252 25.70 -4.25 -8.81
C ASN A 252 26.25 -5.55 -8.18
N HIS A 253 25.39 -6.38 -7.58
CA HIS A 253 25.70 -7.60 -6.82
C HIS A 253 26.47 -7.34 -5.51
N ILE A 254 26.33 -6.15 -4.92
CA ILE A 254 27.02 -5.71 -3.70
C ILE A 254 25.97 -5.18 -2.73
N GLY A 255 26.23 -5.26 -1.42
CA GLY A 255 25.54 -4.43 -0.43
C GLY A 255 24.01 -4.49 -0.51
N ILE A 256 23.39 -3.35 -0.81
CA ILE A 256 21.95 -3.09 -0.78
C ILE A 256 21.50 -2.24 -1.98
N THR A 257 20.22 -2.28 -2.33
CA THR A 257 19.65 -1.32 -3.27
C THR A 257 19.16 -0.08 -2.54
N GLY A 258 19.56 1.12 -2.97
CA GLY A 258 18.94 2.36 -2.53
C GLY A 258 17.49 2.51 -3.03
N VAL A 259 16.67 3.32 -2.36
CA VAL A 259 15.32 3.67 -2.82
C VAL A 259 15.35 4.33 -4.21
N ALA A 260 16.33 5.22 -4.42
CA ALA A 260 16.57 5.96 -5.65
C ALA A 260 18.00 5.64 -6.18
N TYR A 261 18.24 4.36 -6.46
CA TYR A 261 19.56 3.79 -6.75
C TYR A 261 20.30 4.33 -7.99
N ASN A 262 19.72 5.22 -8.79
CA ASN A 262 20.41 5.98 -9.85
C ASN A 262 20.47 7.51 -9.58
N SER A 263 20.06 7.99 -8.40
CA SER A 263 20.37 9.35 -7.95
C SER A 263 21.86 9.52 -7.69
N SER A 264 22.36 10.76 -7.82
CA SER A 264 23.68 11.13 -7.32
C SER A 264 23.64 11.46 -5.83
N ILE A 265 24.74 11.22 -5.12
CA ILE A 265 24.89 11.48 -3.68
C ILE A 265 25.97 12.55 -3.47
N ALA A 266 25.64 13.63 -2.76
CA ALA A 266 26.60 14.58 -2.22
C ALA A 266 26.70 14.41 -0.69
N GLY A 267 27.92 14.48 -0.15
CA GLY A 267 28.16 14.45 1.30
C GLY A 267 28.29 15.85 1.86
N ILE A 268 27.60 16.14 2.95
CA ILE A 268 27.69 17.40 3.68
C ILE A 268 28.02 17.02 5.13
N ARG A 269 29.31 16.87 5.42
CA ARG A 269 29.79 16.43 6.74
C ARG A 269 29.66 17.59 7.72
N LEU A 270 28.94 17.35 8.82
CA LEU A 270 28.47 18.41 9.74
C LEU A 270 28.32 17.96 11.20
N VAL A 271 27.98 16.69 11.46
CA VAL A 271 27.63 16.19 12.81
C VAL A 271 28.47 14.98 13.22
N ALA A 272 29.75 14.99 12.87
CA ALA A 272 30.69 13.91 13.12
C ALA A 272 31.31 13.95 14.53
N GLY A 273 31.89 12.83 14.98
CA GLY A 273 32.39 12.65 16.35
C GLY A 273 33.73 13.32 16.66
N ASP A 274 34.53 13.66 15.64
CA ASP A 274 35.81 14.36 15.76
C ASP A 274 35.71 15.89 15.63
N CYS A 275 34.52 16.41 15.25
CA CYS A 275 34.27 17.83 15.10
C CYS A 275 34.44 18.57 16.44
N ASP A 276 35.45 19.45 16.55
CA ASP A 276 35.75 20.10 17.83
C ASP A 276 34.66 21.10 18.24
N TYR A 277 33.92 20.73 19.29
CA TYR A 277 32.81 21.35 20.01
C TYR A 277 33.02 22.55 21.00
N THR A 278 34.17 23.24 21.10
CA THR A 278 34.38 24.26 22.18
C THR A 278 33.56 25.57 22.11
N TYR A 279 32.87 25.89 23.22
CA TYR A 279 32.09 27.11 23.43
C TYR A 279 32.89 28.37 23.86
N GLU A 280 34.19 28.24 24.19
CA GLU A 280 35.00 29.36 24.71
C GLU A 280 35.86 30.04 23.62
N ASP A 281 36.20 29.35 22.51
CA ASP A 281 36.82 29.92 21.31
C ASP A 281 36.21 29.30 20.03
N GLU A 282 35.16 29.95 19.50
CA GLU A 282 34.56 29.86 18.13
C GLU A 282 34.24 28.48 17.50
N TYR A 283 34.32 27.38 18.25
CA TYR A 283 34.14 26.03 17.72
C TYR A 283 32.84 25.38 18.19
N THR A 284 31.72 25.70 17.57
CA THR A 284 30.45 24.97 17.77
C THR A 284 29.79 24.65 16.45
N LEU A 285 28.81 23.72 16.48
CA LEU A 285 27.68 23.73 15.55
C LEU A 285 26.92 25.05 15.71
N ASN A 286 27.53 26.10 15.21
CA ASN A 286 27.05 27.46 15.29
C ASN A 286 25.95 27.66 14.23
N ASP A 287 25.05 28.61 14.47
CA ASP A 287 23.92 28.87 13.59
C ASP A 287 24.36 29.17 12.14
N LEU A 288 25.60 29.66 11.94
CA LEU A 288 26.19 29.91 10.62
C LEU A 288 26.47 28.59 9.88
N ALA A 289 27.29 27.69 10.41
CA ALA A 289 27.66 26.43 9.77
C ALA A 289 26.42 25.56 9.49
N ILE A 290 25.46 25.52 10.42
CA ILE A 290 24.16 24.87 10.19
C ILE A 290 23.41 25.54 9.03
N SER A 291 23.36 26.87 8.99
CA SER A 291 22.67 27.60 7.91
C SER A 291 23.35 27.45 6.55
N GLU A 292 24.68 27.34 6.51
CA GLU A 292 25.47 27.18 5.29
C GLU A 292 25.36 25.75 4.75
N ALA A 293 25.46 24.74 5.60
CA ALA A 293 25.25 23.34 5.22
C ALA A 293 23.84 23.09 4.65
N LEU A 294 22.80 23.67 5.27
CA LEU A 294 21.40 23.55 4.81
C LEU A 294 21.08 24.35 3.54
N ILE A 295 22.03 25.13 2.99
CA ILE A 295 21.92 25.78 1.67
C ILE A 295 23.12 25.46 0.76
N HIS A 296 23.94 24.48 1.13
CA HIS A 296 25.15 24.10 0.41
C HIS A 296 24.78 23.64 -1.00
N GLU A 297 25.28 24.33 -2.03
CA GLU A 297 24.96 24.03 -3.43
C GLU A 297 23.45 23.95 -3.76
N LEU A 298 22.63 24.85 -3.17
CA LEU A 298 21.16 24.96 -3.37
C LEU A 298 20.68 25.18 -4.82
N GLN A 299 21.59 25.38 -5.79
CA GLN A 299 21.28 25.41 -7.23
C GLN A 299 21.40 24.03 -7.90
N ASN A 300 22.07 23.08 -7.25
CA ASN A 300 22.56 21.82 -7.80
C ASN A 300 22.15 20.58 -6.97
N ILE A 301 21.82 20.74 -5.68
CA ILE A 301 21.24 19.70 -4.83
C ILE A 301 19.71 19.83 -4.80
N ASP A 302 18.99 18.78 -5.20
CA ASP A 302 17.51 18.79 -5.26
C ASP A 302 16.87 18.48 -3.90
N ILE A 303 17.50 17.61 -3.11
CA ILE A 303 16.97 17.06 -1.86
C ILE A 303 18.07 17.03 -0.82
N TYR A 304 17.83 17.60 0.36
CA TYR A 304 18.67 17.40 1.55
C TYR A 304 18.00 16.39 2.46
N THR A 305 18.78 15.44 2.98
CA THR A 305 18.38 14.54 4.07
C THR A 305 19.28 14.80 5.28
N ASN A 306 18.68 14.91 6.46
CA ASN A 306 19.35 15.15 7.73
C ASN A 306 18.66 14.35 8.83
N SER A 307 19.40 14.02 9.89
CA SER A 307 19.08 12.93 10.82
C SER A 307 18.89 13.40 12.27
#